data_AF-A0A318XP97-F1
#
_entry.id   AF-A0A318XP97-F1
#
_cell.length_a   1.000
_cell.length_b   1.000
_cell.length_c   1.000
_cell.angle_alpha   90.00
_cell.angle_beta   90.00
_cell.angle_gamma   90.00
#
_symmetry.space_group_name_H-M   'P 1'
#
loop_
_entity.id
_entity.type
_entity.pdbx_description
1 polymer ?
#
loop_
_entity_poly.entity_id
_entity_poly.type
_entity_poly.pdbx_seq_one_letter_code
_entity_poly.pdbx_strand_id
1 'polypeptide(L)'
;MRIKMMLKTLAVAMILTCLSAFPVSAAHEETVSFGDDAYQIVVPGFIEGRDVTIDGETVHAIVVEKPEKKSNGRYDFFEVVTTDPDVFMITSTISTMYDPIGDLMLDIEDGHVTFSPSFYEDFDEAAKEPLYFGFSLRDIDFNVIYDFPIWFVFEDGDASSGTPEVTPAPEPVQVKEVVAKAATPKVIVDGKQVAFYTYNIDGYNYFKLRDLAMAINGSDKQFEVSWDSENKTINLLTGEAYTSDGKELAPVSGPASVKGVTNQSKIYLDGEEIALEAYNINGNNYFKLKDLASVIDFELLWDGVNKQIIIDSASSYTEQ
;
A
#
# COMPACT_ATOMS: atom_id res chain seq x y z
N MET A 1 5.05 -39.14 14.72
CA MET A 1 6.34 -38.47 14.47
C MET A 1 6.00 -37.03 14.17
N ARG A 2 6.18 -36.12 15.14
CA ARG A 2 5.73 -34.72 15.03
C ARG A 2 6.67 -33.98 14.08
N ILE A 3 6.19 -33.64 12.88
CA ILE A 3 6.93 -32.81 11.95
C ILE A 3 6.74 -31.37 12.45
N LYS A 4 7.78 -30.80 13.08
CA LYS A 4 7.84 -29.35 13.29
C LYS A 4 7.90 -28.72 11.91
N MET A 5 6.86 -28.00 11.53
CA MET A 5 6.85 -27.17 10.32
C MET A 5 7.87 -26.06 10.54
N MET A 6 9.10 -26.25 10.02
CA MET A 6 10.09 -25.19 9.96
C MET A 6 9.62 -24.24 8.85
N LEU A 7 8.83 -23.24 9.23
CA LEU A 7 8.48 -22.12 8.37
C LEU A 7 9.79 -21.35 8.12
N LYS A 8 10.40 -21.53 6.95
CA LYS A 8 11.41 -20.57 6.47
C LYS A 8 10.61 -19.35 6.03
N THR A 9 10.46 -18.37 6.92
CA THR A 9 9.86 -17.08 6.62
C THR A 9 10.73 -16.38 5.58
N LEU A 10 10.33 -16.47 4.32
CA LEU A 10 10.75 -15.51 3.31
C LEU A 10 9.96 -14.23 3.62
N ALA A 11 10.65 -13.13 3.91
CA ALA A 11 10.00 -11.85 4.16
C ALA A 11 9.39 -11.32 2.86
N VAL A 12 8.14 -11.71 2.60
CA VAL A 12 7.32 -11.17 1.52
C VAL A 12 6.50 -10.02 2.10
N ALA A 13 6.66 -8.82 1.55
CA ALA A 13 5.93 -7.65 2.00
C ALA A 13 4.48 -7.71 1.49
N MET A 14 3.53 -7.93 2.39
CA MET A 14 2.10 -7.85 2.11
C MET A 14 1.68 -6.37 1.98
N ILE A 15 1.05 -6.00 0.88
CA ILE A 15 0.52 -4.66 0.57
C ILE A 15 -1.00 -4.81 0.41
N LEU A 16 -1.77 -4.27 1.35
CA LEU A 16 -3.22 -4.28 1.26
C LEU A 16 -3.74 -3.10 0.42
N THR A 17 -4.73 -3.37 -0.43
CA THR A 17 -5.36 -2.44 -1.37
C THR A 17 -6.88 -2.65 -1.40
N CYS A 18 -7.68 -1.82 -0.71
CA CYS A 18 -9.14 -1.90 -0.82
C CYS A 18 -9.63 -1.70 -2.26
N LEU A 19 -10.48 -2.60 -2.77
CA LEU A 19 -11.29 -2.37 -3.98
C LEU A 19 -12.72 -2.05 -3.54
N SER A 20 -13.17 -0.80 -3.67
CA SER A 20 -14.52 -0.42 -3.27
C SER A 20 -15.56 -0.87 -4.31
N ALA A 21 -16.14 -2.06 -4.14
CA ALA A 21 -17.35 -2.47 -4.85
C ALA A 21 -18.61 -1.97 -4.10
N PHE A 22 -19.42 -1.14 -4.75
CA PHE A 22 -20.77 -0.76 -4.28
C PHE A 22 -21.83 -1.36 -5.23
N PRO A 23 -23.09 -1.53 -4.80
CA PRO A 23 -23.56 -2.29 -3.65
C PRO A 23 -24.53 -3.40 -4.10
N VAL A 24 -24.48 -4.58 -3.47
CA VAL A 24 -25.70 -5.32 -3.11
C VAL A 24 -25.45 -5.91 -1.72
N SER A 25 -25.79 -5.14 -0.69
CA SER A 25 -26.07 -5.59 0.68
C SER A 25 -25.16 -6.71 1.25
N ALA A 26 -24.13 -6.28 1.99
CA ALA A 26 -23.23 -7.06 2.85
C ALA A 26 -22.08 -7.84 2.18
N ALA A 27 -20.90 -7.21 2.14
CA ALA A 27 -19.54 -7.78 2.30
C ALA A 27 -18.52 -6.69 1.91
N HIS A 28 -17.57 -6.36 2.79
CA HIS A 28 -16.43 -5.51 2.45
C HIS A 28 -15.37 -6.38 1.75
N GLU A 29 -15.01 -6.09 0.49
CA GLU A 29 -13.98 -6.85 -0.22
C GLU A 29 -12.68 -6.03 -0.28
N GLU A 30 -11.54 -6.64 0.06
CA GLU A 30 -10.23 -6.00 -0.01
C GLU A 30 -9.26 -6.83 -0.85
N THR A 31 -8.56 -6.18 -1.79
CA THR A 31 -7.49 -6.83 -2.54
C THR A 31 -6.20 -6.77 -1.74
N VAL A 32 -5.65 -7.92 -1.36
CA VAL A 32 -4.37 -8.04 -0.69
C VAL A 32 -3.32 -8.45 -1.72
N SER A 33 -2.37 -7.56 -1.99
CA SER A 33 -1.20 -7.83 -2.84
C SER A 33 -0.02 -8.30 -1.98
N PHE A 34 0.86 -9.15 -2.49
CA PHE A 34 2.05 -9.62 -1.75
C PHE A 34 3.35 -9.08 -2.35
N GLY A 35 3.41 -7.76 -2.56
CA GLY A 35 4.64 -7.08 -2.97
C GLY A 35 5.05 -7.30 -4.43
N ASP A 36 4.32 -8.13 -5.17
CA ASP A 36 4.44 -8.33 -6.61
C ASP A 36 3.05 -8.20 -7.24
N ASP A 37 2.88 -7.22 -8.14
CA ASP A 37 1.61 -6.96 -8.83
C ASP A 37 1.20 -8.14 -9.73
N ALA A 38 2.14 -9.04 -10.05
CA ALA A 38 1.85 -10.26 -10.78
C ALA A 38 1.03 -11.26 -9.97
N TYR A 39 0.98 -11.17 -8.63
CA TYR A 39 0.29 -12.14 -7.80
C TYR A 39 -0.47 -11.48 -6.62
N GLN A 40 -1.79 -11.58 -6.65
CA GLN A 40 -2.71 -10.90 -5.74
C GLN A 40 -3.76 -11.87 -5.20
N ILE A 41 -4.37 -11.52 -4.07
CA ILE A 41 -5.61 -12.15 -3.61
C ILE A 41 -6.69 -11.08 -3.38
N VAL A 42 -7.95 -11.41 -3.59
CA VAL A 42 -9.11 -10.57 -3.25
C VAL A 42 -9.86 -11.26 -2.12
N VAL A 43 -9.95 -10.61 -0.96
CA VAL A 43 -10.45 -11.16 0.30
C VAL A 43 -11.79 -10.54 0.65
N PRO A 44 -12.91 -11.26 0.42
CA PRO A 44 -14.21 -10.87 0.93
C PRO A 44 -14.29 -10.90 2.45
N GLY A 45 -15.10 -10.01 3.01
CA GLY A 45 -15.28 -9.87 4.44
C GLY A 45 -14.05 -9.33 5.16
N PHE A 46 -13.12 -8.68 4.49
CA PHE A 46 -11.92 -8.17 5.18
C PHE A 46 -12.28 -7.20 6.32
N ILE A 47 -11.58 -7.33 7.45
CA ILE A 47 -11.75 -6.49 8.63
C ILE A 47 -10.48 -5.68 8.88
N GLU A 48 -9.34 -6.37 9.13
CA GLU A 48 -8.05 -5.73 9.37
C GLU A 48 -6.87 -6.69 9.20
N GLY A 49 -5.65 -6.14 9.10
CA GLY A 49 -4.42 -6.90 9.35
C GLY A 49 -4.08 -6.84 10.85
N ARG A 50 -3.81 -7.97 11.48
CA ARG A 50 -3.56 -8.07 12.93
C ARG A 50 -2.36 -8.95 13.22
N ASP A 51 -1.45 -8.45 14.06
CA ASP A 51 -0.39 -9.28 14.64
C ASP A 51 -1.00 -10.22 15.68
N VAL A 52 -0.81 -11.52 15.47
CA VAL A 52 -1.28 -12.58 16.38
C VAL A 52 -0.11 -13.39 16.90
N THR A 53 -0.22 -13.83 18.15
CA THR A 53 0.80 -14.71 18.75
C THR A 53 0.41 -16.16 18.54
N ILE A 54 1.26 -16.91 17.83
CA ILE A 54 1.11 -18.35 17.59
C ILE A 54 2.39 -19.03 18.09
N ASP A 55 2.27 -19.94 19.06
CA ASP A 55 3.41 -20.61 19.73
C ASP A 55 4.48 -19.68 20.34
N GLY A 56 4.10 -18.45 20.69
CA GLY A 56 5.03 -17.44 21.19
C GLY A 56 5.82 -16.71 20.10
N GLU A 57 5.52 -16.96 18.82
CA GLU A 57 5.97 -16.16 17.69
C GLU A 57 4.86 -15.19 17.27
N THR A 58 5.22 -13.95 16.96
CA THR A 58 4.30 -12.97 16.38
C THR A 58 4.25 -13.20 14.87
N VAL A 59 3.06 -13.47 14.34
CA VAL A 59 2.81 -13.57 12.91
C VAL A 59 1.74 -12.55 12.51
N HIS A 60 1.87 -11.99 11.31
CA HIS A 60 0.85 -11.11 10.76
C HIS A 60 -0.27 -11.95 10.12
N ALA A 61 -1.52 -11.71 10.52
CA ALA A 61 -2.70 -12.41 10.03
C ALA A 61 -3.72 -11.45 9.41
N ILE A 62 -4.53 -11.96 8.49
CA ILE A 62 -5.69 -11.29 7.95
C ILE A 62 -6.92 -11.65 8.79
N VAL A 63 -7.58 -10.64 9.34
CA VAL A 63 -8.86 -10.79 10.04
C VAL A 63 -9.98 -10.58 9.04
N VAL A 64 -10.91 -11.54 8.97
CA VAL A 64 -12.05 -11.50 8.04
C VAL A 64 -13.35 -11.93 8.73
N GLU A 65 -14.48 -11.44 8.24
CA GLU A 65 -15.79 -12.01 8.49
C GLU A 65 -15.80 -13.47 7.99
N LYS A 66 -16.30 -14.37 8.83
CA LYS A 66 -16.38 -15.78 8.47
C LYS A 66 -17.29 -15.98 7.25
N PRO A 67 -16.81 -16.65 6.16
CA PRO A 67 -17.61 -16.81 4.96
C PRO A 67 -18.84 -17.70 5.21
N GLU A 68 -19.94 -17.40 4.52
CA GLU A 68 -21.12 -18.25 4.54
C GLU A 68 -20.89 -19.57 3.79
N LYS A 69 -21.35 -20.67 4.38
CA LYS A 69 -21.29 -21.98 3.74
C LYS A 69 -22.24 -22.02 2.53
N LYS A 70 -21.69 -22.29 1.35
CA LYS A 70 -22.47 -22.42 0.11
C LYS A 70 -23.35 -23.69 0.13
N SER A 71 -24.35 -23.70 -0.74
CA SER A 71 -25.30 -24.83 -0.87
C SER A 71 -24.64 -26.16 -1.26
N ASN A 72 -23.44 -26.11 -1.85
CA ASN A 72 -22.60 -27.28 -2.16
C ASN A 72 -21.78 -27.78 -0.96
N GLY A 73 -21.92 -27.16 0.22
CA GLY A 73 -21.21 -27.50 1.44
C GLY A 73 -19.78 -26.96 1.53
N ARG A 74 -19.32 -26.17 0.55
CA ARG A 74 -17.99 -25.53 0.55
C ARG A 74 -18.06 -24.08 1.03
N TYR A 75 -16.89 -23.52 1.33
CA TYR A 75 -16.70 -22.11 1.64
C TYR A 75 -15.77 -21.52 0.57
N ASP A 76 -16.05 -20.30 0.14
CA ASP A 76 -15.17 -19.55 -0.76
C ASP A 76 -14.53 -18.44 0.07
N PHE A 77 -13.19 -18.41 0.11
CA PHE A 77 -12.45 -17.59 1.07
C PHE A 77 -11.90 -16.31 0.46
N PHE A 78 -11.29 -16.44 -0.72
CA PHE A 78 -10.72 -15.33 -1.46
C PHE A 78 -10.55 -15.74 -2.93
N GLU A 79 -10.37 -14.77 -3.80
CA GLU A 79 -9.93 -14.99 -5.17
C GLU A 79 -8.41 -14.85 -5.23
N VAL A 80 -7.73 -15.69 -6.02
CA VAL A 80 -6.32 -15.50 -6.37
C VAL A 80 -6.27 -15.00 -7.79
N VAL A 81 -5.52 -13.92 -8.01
CA VAL A 81 -5.36 -13.23 -9.29
C VAL A 81 -3.89 -13.19 -9.63
N THR A 82 -3.53 -13.64 -10.84
CA THR A 82 -2.17 -13.61 -11.36
C THR A 82 -2.13 -13.10 -12.78
N THR A 83 -1.12 -12.28 -13.09
CA THR A 83 -0.80 -11.89 -14.47
C THR A 83 0.41 -12.62 -15.04
N ASP A 84 1.05 -13.48 -14.23
CA ASP A 84 2.15 -14.32 -14.66
C ASP A 84 1.64 -15.46 -15.57
N PRO A 85 2.05 -15.48 -16.86
CA PRO A 85 1.60 -16.50 -17.81
C PRO A 85 2.19 -17.90 -17.55
N ASP A 86 3.23 -18.02 -16.73
CA ASP A 86 3.83 -19.32 -16.40
C ASP A 86 3.06 -20.05 -15.29
N VAL A 87 2.19 -19.34 -14.56
CA VAL A 87 1.33 -19.93 -13.53
C VAL A 87 0.22 -20.76 -14.16
N PHE A 88 0.19 -22.04 -13.80
CA PHE A 88 -0.80 -23.01 -14.27
C PHE A 88 -1.78 -23.44 -13.18
N MET A 89 -1.34 -23.53 -11.92
CA MET A 89 -2.16 -24.04 -10.84
C MET A 89 -1.81 -23.47 -9.47
N ILE A 90 -2.75 -23.67 -8.54
CA ILE A 90 -2.59 -23.41 -7.11
C ILE A 90 -2.59 -24.72 -6.33
N THR A 91 -1.72 -24.81 -5.32
CA THR A 91 -1.75 -25.88 -4.31
C THR A 91 -1.72 -25.29 -2.91
N SER A 92 -2.50 -25.84 -1.99
CA SER A 92 -2.50 -25.41 -0.59
C SER A 92 -2.70 -26.57 0.37
N THR A 93 -2.13 -26.45 1.56
CA THR A 93 -2.50 -27.27 2.72
C THR A 93 -2.95 -26.33 3.84
N ILE A 94 -4.24 -26.38 4.13
CA ILE A 94 -4.86 -25.56 5.16
C ILE A 94 -4.61 -26.26 6.47
N SER A 95 -4.05 -25.53 7.44
CA SER A 95 -3.58 -26.12 8.68
C SER A 95 -3.97 -25.27 9.87
N THR A 96 -4.23 -25.92 11.00
CA THR A 96 -3.99 -25.29 12.29
C THR A 96 -2.48 -25.20 12.52
N MET A 97 -2.06 -24.70 13.68
CA MET A 97 -0.65 -24.73 14.05
C MET A 97 -0.06 -26.16 14.09
N TYR A 98 -0.88 -27.18 14.38
CA TYR A 98 -0.40 -28.53 14.65
C TYR A 98 -0.77 -29.55 13.58
N ASP A 99 -1.94 -29.39 12.96
CA ASP A 99 -2.55 -30.42 12.14
C ASP A 99 -3.08 -29.83 10.81
N PRO A 100 -2.86 -30.53 9.67
CA PRO A 100 -3.50 -30.18 8.42
C PRO A 100 -4.99 -30.51 8.50
N ILE A 101 -5.83 -29.54 8.19
CA ILE A 101 -7.29 -29.64 8.26
C ILE A 101 -7.96 -29.56 6.89
N GLY A 102 -7.20 -29.28 5.83
CA GLY A 102 -7.73 -29.25 4.47
C GLY A 102 -6.67 -29.10 3.40
N ASP A 103 -7.10 -29.20 2.16
CA ASP A 103 -6.26 -29.07 0.97
C ASP A 103 -6.97 -28.36 -0.19
N LEU A 104 -6.15 -27.82 -1.08
CA LEU A 104 -6.59 -27.27 -2.35
C LEU A 104 -5.59 -27.67 -3.43
N MET A 105 -6.09 -28.10 -4.58
CA MET A 105 -5.34 -28.15 -5.81
C MET A 105 -6.30 -27.84 -6.95
N LEU A 106 -6.09 -26.74 -7.64
CA LEU A 106 -6.94 -26.29 -8.75
C LEU A 106 -6.07 -25.71 -9.86
N ASP A 107 -6.48 -25.92 -11.10
CA ASP A 107 -5.93 -25.21 -12.24
C ASP A 107 -6.39 -23.74 -12.17
N ILE A 108 -5.57 -22.83 -12.69
CA ILE A 108 -5.86 -21.41 -12.79
C ILE A 108 -6.29 -21.11 -14.24
N GLU A 109 -7.48 -20.54 -14.40
CA GLU A 109 -8.03 -20.18 -15.70
C GLU A 109 -8.02 -18.66 -15.85
N ASP A 110 -7.48 -18.17 -16.98
CA ASP A 110 -7.40 -16.75 -17.31
C ASP A 110 -6.70 -15.87 -16.23
N GLY A 111 -5.86 -16.48 -15.39
CA GLY A 111 -5.18 -15.80 -14.29
C GLY A 111 -6.02 -15.66 -13.01
N HIS A 112 -7.19 -16.29 -12.93
CA HIS A 112 -8.10 -16.20 -11.80
C HIS A 112 -8.45 -17.58 -11.24
N VAL A 113 -8.56 -17.70 -9.91
CA VAL A 113 -9.11 -18.90 -9.26
C VAL A 113 -9.75 -18.54 -7.92
N THR A 114 -10.94 -19.09 -7.64
CA THR A 114 -11.55 -18.99 -6.32
C THR A 114 -10.92 -20.00 -5.36
N PHE A 115 -10.37 -19.50 -4.25
CA PHE A 115 -9.82 -20.33 -3.18
C PHE A 115 -10.96 -20.94 -2.36
N SER A 116 -11.33 -22.16 -2.72
CA SER A 116 -12.40 -22.95 -2.10
C SER A 116 -11.84 -24.33 -1.75
N PRO A 117 -11.16 -24.52 -0.61
CA PRO A 117 -10.51 -25.78 -0.23
C PRO A 117 -11.50 -26.85 0.24
N SER A 118 -11.02 -28.08 0.26
CA SER A 118 -11.73 -29.18 0.91
C SER A 118 -11.22 -29.31 2.35
N PHE A 119 -12.11 -29.46 3.32
CA PHE A 119 -11.74 -29.68 4.71
C PHE A 119 -11.92 -31.14 5.10
N TYR A 120 -10.97 -31.66 5.87
CA TYR A 120 -11.03 -32.97 6.52
C TYR A 120 -11.75 -32.90 7.88
N GLU A 121 -11.82 -31.71 8.46
CA GLU A 121 -12.42 -31.42 9.75
C GLU A 121 -13.55 -30.37 9.61
N ASP A 122 -14.26 -30.12 10.70
CA ASP A 122 -15.30 -29.09 10.71
C ASP A 122 -14.66 -27.69 10.73
N PHE A 123 -14.79 -26.98 9.60
CA PHE A 123 -14.29 -25.62 9.46
C PHE A 123 -14.85 -24.67 10.53
N ASP A 124 -16.13 -24.79 10.90
CA ASP A 124 -16.75 -23.87 11.87
C ASP A 124 -16.13 -24.01 13.28
N GLU A 125 -15.62 -25.21 13.61
CA GLU A 125 -14.88 -25.44 14.84
C GLU A 125 -13.42 -25.00 14.72
N ALA A 126 -12.77 -25.30 13.60
CA ALA A 126 -11.38 -24.92 13.35
C ALA A 126 -11.18 -23.40 13.27
N ALA A 127 -12.15 -22.66 12.74
CA ALA A 127 -12.11 -21.21 12.54
C ALA A 127 -12.13 -20.39 13.85
N LYS A 128 -12.28 -21.05 15.02
CA LYS A 128 -12.19 -20.40 16.34
C LYS A 128 -10.76 -20.01 16.72
N GLU A 129 -9.76 -20.53 16.01
CA GLU A 129 -8.34 -20.23 16.18
C GLU A 129 -7.75 -19.72 14.85
N PRO A 130 -6.60 -19.02 14.86
CA PRO A 130 -5.92 -18.63 13.63
C PRO A 130 -5.57 -19.86 12.77
N LEU A 131 -5.87 -19.79 11.48
CA LEU A 131 -5.62 -20.85 10.52
C LEU A 131 -4.60 -20.43 9.47
N TYR A 132 -3.70 -21.33 9.12
CA TYR A 132 -2.73 -21.14 8.04
C TYR A 132 -3.36 -21.57 6.72
N PHE A 133 -3.48 -20.62 5.79
CA PHE A 133 -4.02 -20.81 4.44
C PHE A 133 -2.92 -20.68 3.38
N GLY A 134 -1.65 -20.85 3.76
CA GLY A 134 -0.56 -20.65 2.83
C GLY A 134 -0.60 -21.58 1.63
N PHE A 135 -0.37 -21.01 0.45
CA PHE A 135 -0.50 -21.68 -0.84
C PHE A 135 0.68 -21.38 -1.76
N SER A 136 0.86 -22.22 -2.78
CA SER A 136 1.87 -22.05 -3.82
C SER A 136 1.19 -21.91 -5.18
N LEU A 137 1.65 -20.96 -5.98
CA LEU A 137 1.42 -20.92 -7.43
C LEU A 137 2.51 -21.73 -8.13
N ARG A 138 2.11 -22.57 -9.10
CA ARG A 138 3.00 -23.51 -9.77
C ARG A 138 2.85 -23.49 -11.27
N ASP A 139 3.94 -23.84 -11.96
CA ASP A 139 3.91 -24.13 -13.39
C ASP A 139 3.26 -25.50 -13.69
N ILE A 140 3.14 -25.83 -14.98
CA ILE A 140 2.57 -27.10 -15.45
C ILE A 140 3.41 -28.33 -15.04
N ASP A 141 4.68 -28.14 -14.71
CA ASP A 141 5.62 -29.17 -14.26
C ASP A 141 5.64 -29.29 -12.71
N PHE A 142 4.71 -28.62 -12.02
CA PHE A 142 4.55 -28.57 -10.56
C PHE A 142 5.70 -27.86 -9.81
N ASN A 143 6.58 -27.13 -10.50
CA ASN A 143 7.57 -26.30 -9.82
C ASN A 143 6.89 -25.11 -9.14
N VAL A 144 7.35 -24.75 -7.95
CA VAL A 144 6.86 -23.54 -7.26
C VAL A 144 7.39 -22.31 -8.00
N ILE A 145 6.47 -21.47 -8.45
CA ILE A 145 6.77 -20.14 -8.98
C ILE A 145 6.75 -19.13 -7.83
N TYR A 146 5.70 -19.18 -7.01
CA TYR A 146 5.49 -18.23 -5.94
C TYR A 146 4.83 -18.89 -4.73
N ASP A 147 5.27 -18.55 -3.51
CA ASP A 147 4.71 -19.04 -2.26
C ASP A 147 4.08 -17.89 -1.46
N PHE A 148 2.88 -18.12 -0.97
CA PHE A 148 2.08 -17.20 -0.16
C PHE A 148 1.94 -17.72 1.26
N PRO A 149 2.71 -17.23 2.23
CA PRO A 149 2.52 -17.59 3.63
C PRO A 149 1.46 -16.68 4.25
N ILE A 150 0.23 -17.18 4.41
CA ILE A 150 -0.89 -16.38 4.93
C ILE A 150 -1.61 -17.07 6.09
N TRP A 151 -1.89 -16.27 7.12
CA TRP A 151 -2.72 -16.64 8.27
C TRP A 151 -4.05 -15.89 8.21
N PHE A 152 -5.14 -16.56 8.57
CA PHE A 152 -6.47 -15.98 8.70
C PHE A 152 -7.00 -16.11 10.13
N VAL A 153 -7.71 -15.08 10.58
CA VAL A 153 -8.56 -15.09 11.77
C VAL A 153 -9.98 -14.79 11.31
N PHE A 154 -10.95 -15.60 11.75
CA PHE A 154 -12.35 -15.46 11.35
C PHE A 154 -13.18 -14.89 12.50
N GLU A 155 -13.96 -13.85 12.25
CA GLU A 155 -14.90 -13.25 13.20
C GLU A 155 -16.35 -13.50 12.76
N ASP A 156 -17.26 -13.76 13.72
CA ASP A 156 -18.69 -13.93 13.43
C ASP A 156 -19.33 -12.56 13.15
N GLY A 157 -20.04 -12.42 12.02
CA GLY A 157 -20.60 -11.16 11.54
C GLY A 157 -21.83 -10.64 12.30
N ASP A 158 -21.77 -10.52 13.63
CA ASP A 158 -22.87 -9.97 14.45
C ASP A 158 -22.62 -8.51 14.86
N ALA A 159 -23.54 -7.62 14.47
CA ALA A 159 -23.50 -6.19 14.73
C ALA A 159 -23.82 -5.87 16.20
N SER A 160 -22.80 -5.65 17.05
CA SER A 160 -22.96 -4.91 18.30
C SER A 160 -21.64 -4.34 18.82
N SER A 161 -21.44 -3.06 18.53
CA SER A 161 -20.75 -2.04 19.33
C SER A 161 -19.86 -2.55 20.48
N GLY A 162 -18.59 -2.69 20.18
CA GLY A 162 -17.51 -2.42 21.11
C GLY A 162 -16.46 -1.69 20.33
N THR A 163 -16.61 -0.37 20.17
CA THR A 163 -15.52 0.48 19.71
C THR A 163 -14.39 0.33 20.73
N PRO A 164 -13.24 -0.28 20.41
CA PRO A 164 -12.04 0.11 21.11
C PRO A 164 -11.72 1.51 20.59
N GLU A 165 -11.61 2.47 21.50
CA GLU A 165 -11.05 3.77 21.21
C GLU A 165 -9.60 3.56 20.75
N VAL A 166 -9.41 3.42 19.44
CA VAL A 166 -8.11 3.42 18.78
C VAL A 166 -8.23 4.41 17.63
N THR A 167 -7.35 5.40 17.69
CA THR A 167 -7.04 6.39 16.67
C THR A 167 -7.21 5.79 15.27
N PRO A 168 -7.97 6.42 14.36
CA PRO A 168 -8.30 5.83 13.07
C PRO A 168 -7.02 5.51 12.31
N ALA A 169 -6.85 4.25 11.91
CA ALA A 169 -5.91 3.89 10.86
C ALA A 169 -6.34 4.63 9.58
N PRO A 170 -5.44 5.35 8.90
CA PRO A 170 -5.80 6.12 7.71
C PRO A 170 -6.28 5.18 6.60
N GLU A 171 -7.34 5.59 5.89
CA GLU A 171 -7.90 4.85 4.75
C GLU A 171 -6.78 4.45 3.75
N PRO A 172 -6.78 3.22 3.21
CA PRO A 172 -5.80 2.83 2.21
C PRO A 172 -5.91 3.76 0.99
N VAL A 173 -4.80 4.41 0.66
CA VAL A 173 -4.72 5.36 -0.45
C VAL A 173 -4.95 4.59 -1.76
N GLN A 174 -6.11 4.79 -2.40
CA GLN A 174 -6.49 4.08 -3.62
C GLN A 174 -5.46 4.30 -4.74
N VAL A 175 -5.01 3.22 -5.39
CA VAL A 175 -4.08 3.30 -6.51
C VAL A 175 -4.79 3.84 -7.75
N LYS A 176 -4.58 5.13 -8.04
CA LYS A 176 -5.09 5.79 -9.24
C LYS A 176 -3.97 5.99 -10.26
N GLU A 177 -4.21 5.57 -11.51
CA GLU A 177 -3.43 6.04 -12.67
C GLU A 177 -3.85 7.47 -13.03
N VAL A 178 -2.87 8.34 -13.27
CA VAL A 178 -3.10 9.72 -13.71
C VAL A 178 -2.28 10.07 -14.94
N VAL A 179 -2.80 11.01 -15.72
CA VAL A 179 -2.03 11.66 -16.78
C VAL A 179 -1.45 12.96 -16.22
N ALA A 180 -0.14 12.97 -16.02
CA ALA A 180 0.61 14.10 -15.49
C ALA A 180 1.14 14.96 -16.63
N LYS A 181 0.70 16.23 -16.70
CA LYS A 181 1.11 17.17 -17.76
C LYS A 181 2.31 17.98 -17.29
N ALA A 182 3.42 17.93 -18.02
CA ALA A 182 4.62 18.64 -17.66
C ALA A 182 4.38 20.16 -17.61
N ALA A 183 4.93 20.81 -16.59
CA ALA A 183 4.86 22.25 -16.39
C ALA A 183 6.21 22.78 -15.87
N THR A 184 6.48 24.04 -16.17
CA THR A 184 7.67 24.78 -15.69
C THR A 184 7.21 26.14 -15.16
N PRO A 185 6.48 26.17 -14.02
CA PRO A 185 6.01 27.42 -13.45
C PRO A 185 7.19 28.29 -13.05
N LYS A 186 6.99 29.61 -13.08
CA LYS A 186 7.94 30.54 -12.47
C LYS A 186 7.79 30.43 -10.95
N VAL A 187 8.84 29.96 -10.26
CA VAL A 187 8.85 29.78 -8.81
C VAL A 187 9.93 30.66 -8.19
N ILE A 188 9.55 31.43 -7.17
CA ILE A 188 10.45 32.23 -6.35
C ILE A 188 10.51 31.59 -4.96
N VAL A 189 11.68 31.13 -4.54
CA VAL A 189 11.94 30.55 -3.22
C VAL A 189 12.83 31.53 -2.45
N ASP A 190 12.35 32.05 -1.33
CA ASP A 190 13.07 33.02 -0.47
C ASP A 190 13.69 34.18 -1.26
N GLY A 191 12.91 34.74 -2.20
CA GLY A 191 13.30 35.85 -3.06
C GLY A 191 14.21 35.47 -4.24
N LYS A 192 14.57 34.20 -4.43
CA LYS A 192 15.40 33.72 -5.55
C LYS A 192 14.56 32.89 -6.52
N GLN A 193 14.76 33.09 -7.82
CA GLN A 193 14.11 32.23 -8.80
C GLN A 193 14.77 30.85 -8.83
N VAL A 194 13.96 29.81 -8.65
CA VAL A 194 14.39 28.40 -8.71
C VAL A 194 13.65 27.72 -9.86
N ALA A 195 14.37 26.96 -10.67
CA ALA A 195 13.78 26.22 -11.78
C ALA A 195 13.24 24.89 -11.26
N PHE A 196 11.93 24.68 -11.40
CA PHE A 196 11.28 23.41 -11.12
C PHE A 196 10.72 22.80 -12.39
N TYR A 197 10.87 21.49 -12.51
CA TYR A 197 10.11 20.67 -13.42
C TYR A 197 8.97 20.03 -12.65
N THR A 198 7.74 20.41 -12.96
CA THR A 198 6.56 20.01 -12.19
C THR A 198 5.56 19.29 -13.09
N TYR A 199 4.56 18.68 -12.48
CA TYR A 199 3.43 18.14 -13.19
C TYR A 199 2.14 18.83 -12.76
N ASN A 200 1.27 19.11 -13.72
CA ASN A 200 -0.12 19.44 -13.47
C ASN A 200 -0.95 18.16 -13.53
N ILE A 201 -1.62 17.83 -12.43
CA ILE A 201 -2.54 16.69 -12.30
C ILE A 201 -3.83 17.26 -11.70
N ASP A 202 -4.95 17.04 -12.40
CA ASP A 202 -6.29 17.52 -11.99
C ASP A 202 -6.34 19.02 -11.61
N GLY A 203 -5.54 19.85 -12.28
CA GLY A 203 -5.50 21.30 -12.07
C GLY A 203 -4.53 21.76 -10.97
N TYR A 204 -3.93 20.86 -10.20
CA TYR A 204 -2.97 21.19 -9.15
C TYR A 204 -1.53 21.02 -9.60
N ASN A 205 -0.60 21.78 -8.98
CA ASN A 205 0.82 21.66 -9.26
C ASN A 205 1.48 20.67 -8.29
N TYR A 206 2.07 19.63 -8.87
CA TYR A 206 2.78 18.57 -8.17
C TYR A 206 4.29 18.73 -8.36
N PHE A 207 5.01 18.78 -7.25
CA PHE A 207 6.45 19.01 -7.19
C PHE A 207 7.15 17.73 -6.74
N LYS A 208 8.30 17.43 -7.36
CA LYS A 208 9.16 16.34 -6.89
C LYS A 208 9.64 16.66 -5.48
N LEU A 209 9.38 15.76 -4.54
CA LEU A 209 9.63 15.99 -3.11
C LEU A 209 11.08 16.43 -2.81
N ARG A 210 12.05 15.70 -3.37
CA ARG A 210 13.48 15.95 -3.19
C ARG A 210 13.94 17.29 -3.79
N ASP A 211 13.33 17.71 -4.90
CA ASP A 211 13.63 19.01 -5.50
C ASP A 211 13.17 20.15 -4.59
N LEU A 212 12.01 20.00 -3.92
CA LEU A 212 11.54 20.99 -2.95
C LEU A 212 12.43 21.03 -1.71
N ALA A 213 12.78 19.87 -1.15
CA ALA A 213 13.67 19.77 0.01
C ALA A 213 15.02 20.44 -0.27
N MET A 214 15.59 20.21 -1.47
CA MET A 214 16.80 20.87 -1.92
C MET A 214 16.64 22.39 -2.06
N ALA A 215 15.50 22.86 -2.56
CA ALA A 215 15.28 24.29 -2.83
C ALA A 215 15.18 25.14 -1.56
N ILE A 216 14.70 24.57 -0.45
CA ILE A 216 14.61 25.26 0.86
C ILE A 216 15.70 24.81 1.84
N ASN A 217 16.67 24.00 1.40
CA ASN A 217 17.74 23.51 2.26
C ASN A 217 18.57 24.68 2.83
N GLY A 218 18.82 24.65 4.15
CA GLY A 218 19.50 25.73 4.87
C GLY A 218 18.61 26.88 5.33
N SER A 219 17.29 26.80 5.14
CA SER A 219 16.33 27.73 5.75
C SER A 219 15.76 27.20 7.08
N ASP A 220 14.97 28.03 7.77
CA ASP A 220 14.32 27.66 9.03
C ASP A 220 13.25 26.56 8.86
N LYS A 221 12.79 26.30 7.63
CA LYS A 221 11.80 25.26 7.28
C LYS A 221 12.41 24.14 6.43
N GLN A 222 13.73 23.97 6.48
CA GLN A 222 14.40 22.83 5.84
C GLN A 222 13.90 21.50 6.40
N PHE A 223 14.00 20.44 5.60
CA PHE A 223 13.70 19.08 6.02
C PHE A 223 14.52 18.07 5.22
N GLU A 224 14.86 16.94 5.84
CA GLU A 224 15.47 15.78 5.16
C GLU A 224 14.38 14.86 4.59
N VAL A 225 14.71 14.15 3.51
CA VAL A 225 13.88 13.13 2.88
C VAL A 225 14.65 11.81 2.85
N SER A 226 14.37 10.93 3.82
CA SER A 226 14.95 9.60 3.86
C SER A 226 13.97 8.54 3.33
N TRP A 227 14.55 7.51 2.70
CA TRP A 227 13.81 6.33 2.27
C TRP A 227 14.16 5.18 3.21
N ASP A 228 13.16 4.63 3.87
CA ASP A 228 13.30 3.36 4.60
C ASP A 228 12.98 2.21 3.64
N SER A 229 14.01 1.50 3.21
CA SER A 229 13.85 0.37 2.29
C SER A 229 13.23 -0.86 2.95
N GLU A 230 13.35 -1.01 4.27
CA GLU A 230 12.81 -2.16 5.01
C GLU A 230 11.30 -2.02 5.15
N ASN A 231 10.85 -0.82 5.55
CA ASN A 231 9.43 -0.54 5.77
C ASN A 231 8.73 0.07 4.54
N LYS A 232 9.47 0.35 3.46
CA LYS A 232 9.00 1.04 2.23
C LYS A 232 8.34 2.40 2.52
N THR A 233 8.89 3.14 3.47
CA THR A 233 8.33 4.42 3.93
C THR A 233 9.19 5.61 3.51
N ILE A 234 8.54 6.75 3.36
CA ILE A 234 9.18 8.05 3.14
C ILE A 234 9.17 8.78 4.47
N ASN A 235 10.34 9.15 5.00
CA ASN A 235 10.42 9.95 6.21
C ASN A 235 10.83 11.38 5.85
N LEU A 236 10.04 12.33 6.34
CA LEU A 236 10.29 13.76 6.31
C LEU A 236 10.76 14.17 7.71
N LEU A 237 12.00 14.65 7.83
CA LEU A 237 12.58 15.03 9.13
C LEU A 237 12.75 16.55 9.15
N THR A 238 11.87 17.26 9.85
CA THR A 238 11.88 18.73 9.87
C THR A 238 13.06 19.28 10.65
N GLY A 239 13.58 20.43 10.21
CA GLY A 239 14.75 21.08 10.80
C GLY A 239 16.08 20.43 10.45
N GLU A 240 16.09 19.19 9.96
CA GLU A 240 17.29 18.53 9.43
C GLU A 240 17.64 19.05 8.02
N ALA A 241 18.94 19.23 7.76
CA ALA A 241 19.42 19.68 6.48
C ALA A 241 19.30 18.55 5.44
N TYR A 242 18.81 18.88 4.25
CA TYR A 242 18.65 17.91 3.18
C TYR A 242 19.99 17.43 2.61
N THR A 243 20.13 16.11 2.45
CA THR A 243 21.29 15.44 1.87
C THR A 243 21.05 15.16 0.39
N SER A 244 21.70 15.94 -0.48
CA SER A 244 21.57 15.81 -1.93
C SER A 244 22.11 14.48 -2.47
N ASP A 245 21.35 13.89 -3.39
CA ASP A 245 21.68 12.75 -4.23
C ASP A 245 22.29 13.14 -5.60
N GLY A 246 22.43 14.45 -5.84
CA GLY A 246 23.06 15.04 -7.02
C GLY A 246 22.18 15.09 -8.27
N LYS A 247 20.90 14.70 -8.16
CA LYS A 247 19.92 14.71 -9.27
C LYS A 247 18.77 15.69 -9.03
N GLU A 248 18.79 16.43 -7.93
CA GLU A 248 17.75 17.42 -7.62
C GLU A 248 17.83 18.63 -8.54
N LEU A 249 16.66 19.18 -8.85
CA LEU A 249 16.51 20.36 -9.72
C LEU A 249 17.17 20.19 -11.09
N ALA A 250 17.47 18.95 -11.48
CA ALA A 250 18.03 18.64 -12.77
C ALA A 250 16.99 18.99 -13.85
N PRO A 251 17.40 19.66 -14.94
CA PRO A 251 16.48 19.93 -16.04
C PRO A 251 16.05 18.60 -16.66
N VAL A 252 14.81 18.19 -16.42
CA VAL A 252 14.24 17.02 -17.08
C VAL A 252 13.66 17.47 -18.41
N SER A 253 14.25 17.01 -19.52
CA SER A 253 13.58 17.04 -20.82
C SER A 253 12.75 15.77 -20.95
N GLY A 254 11.43 15.90 -20.89
CA GLY A 254 10.50 14.77 -21.00
C GLY A 254 9.37 15.05 -21.99
N PRO A 255 8.54 14.04 -22.30
CA PRO A 255 7.33 14.25 -23.07
C PRO A 255 6.39 15.21 -22.34
N ALA A 256 5.53 15.92 -23.10
CA ALA A 256 4.58 16.90 -22.56
C ALA A 256 3.58 16.31 -21.55
N SER A 257 3.40 14.99 -21.56
CA SER A 257 2.61 14.25 -20.58
C SER A 257 3.22 12.87 -20.33
N VAL A 258 3.08 12.38 -19.10
CA VAL A 258 3.49 11.03 -18.67
C VAL A 258 2.39 10.39 -17.85
N LYS A 259 2.43 9.06 -17.71
CA LYS A 259 1.61 8.37 -16.71
C LYS A 259 2.26 8.50 -15.34
N GLY A 260 1.43 8.67 -14.32
CA GLY A 260 1.79 8.53 -12.91
C GLY A 260 0.86 7.53 -12.24
N VAL A 261 1.34 6.95 -11.15
CA VAL A 261 0.54 6.08 -10.28
C VAL A 261 0.55 6.66 -8.88
N THR A 262 -0.51 6.45 -8.11
CA THR A 262 -0.55 6.94 -6.73
C THR A 262 0.59 6.32 -5.93
N ASN A 263 1.27 7.14 -5.12
CA ASN A 263 2.30 6.67 -4.22
C ASN A 263 1.66 5.85 -3.10
N GLN A 264 2.12 4.62 -2.93
CA GLN A 264 1.65 3.71 -1.89
C GLN A 264 2.52 3.70 -0.63
N SER A 265 3.70 4.34 -0.68
CA SER A 265 4.56 4.42 0.49
C SER A 265 3.92 5.31 1.56
N LYS A 266 3.86 4.78 2.78
CA LYS A 266 3.53 5.57 3.97
C LYS A 266 4.52 6.72 4.10
N ILE A 267 4.01 7.86 4.56
CA ILE A 267 4.81 9.07 4.76
C ILE A 267 4.77 9.38 6.24
N TYR A 268 5.94 9.57 6.82
CA TYR A 268 6.09 9.97 8.21
C TYR A 268 6.68 11.38 8.26
N LEU A 269 6.06 12.27 9.02
CA LEU A 269 6.63 13.56 9.40
C LEU A 269 7.11 13.43 10.83
N ASP A 270 8.43 13.52 11.05
CA ASP A 270 9.03 13.45 12.39
C ASP A 270 8.60 12.21 13.21
N GLY A 271 8.35 11.10 12.51
CA GLY A 271 7.91 9.83 13.10
C GLY A 271 6.40 9.68 13.25
N GLU A 272 5.61 10.70 12.94
CA GLU A 272 4.15 10.63 12.88
C GLU A 272 3.66 10.32 11.46
N GLU A 273 2.81 9.30 11.30
CA GLU A 273 2.24 8.95 9.99
C GLU A 273 1.29 10.05 9.52
N ILE A 274 1.51 10.55 8.30
CA ILE A 274 0.65 11.56 7.66
C ILE A 274 0.13 11.06 6.32
N ALA A 275 -1.08 11.51 5.97
CA ALA A 275 -1.69 11.23 4.67
C ALA A 275 -1.47 12.42 3.72
N LEU A 276 -0.75 12.20 2.63
CA LEU A 276 -0.60 13.16 1.55
C LEU A 276 -0.88 12.49 0.20
N GLU A 277 -1.63 13.19 -0.66
CA GLU A 277 -1.79 12.76 -2.05
C GLU A 277 -0.45 12.94 -2.79
N ALA A 278 0.09 11.83 -3.26
CA ALA A 278 1.34 11.80 -4.00
C ALA A 278 1.28 10.80 -5.14
N TYR A 279 2.09 11.03 -6.17
CA TYR A 279 2.18 10.18 -7.34
C TYR A 279 3.64 9.79 -7.60
N ASN A 280 3.88 8.50 -7.85
CA ASN A 280 5.13 8.03 -8.41
C ASN A 280 5.12 8.26 -9.92
N ILE A 281 6.10 9.03 -10.40
CA ILE A 281 6.29 9.32 -11.82
C ILE A 281 7.77 9.13 -12.14
N ASN A 282 8.08 8.16 -13.01
CA ASN A 282 9.44 7.81 -13.39
C ASN A 282 10.36 7.55 -12.18
N GLY A 283 9.85 6.84 -11.16
CA GLY A 283 10.61 6.48 -9.96
C GLY A 283 10.85 7.64 -8.98
N ASN A 284 10.14 8.76 -9.13
CA ASN A 284 10.21 9.90 -8.21
C ASN A 284 8.82 10.18 -7.63
N ASN A 285 8.75 10.59 -6.37
CA ASN A 285 7.50 10.93 -5.71
C ASN A 285 7.19 12.43 -5.86
N TYR A 286 6.02 12.73 -6.41
CA TYR A 286 5.52 14.06 -6.66
C TYR A 286 4.31 14.34 -5.77
N PHE A 287 4.33 15.48 -5.09
CA PHE A 287 3.34 15.86 -4.10
C PHE A 287 2.70 17.19 -4.46
N LYS A 288 1.43 17.35 -4.11
CA LYS A 288 0.73 18.62 -4.30
C LYS A 288 1.39 19.71 -3.45
N LEU A 289 1.84 20.78 -4.10
CA LEU A 289 2.65 21.82 -3.43
C LEU A 289 1.93 22.46 -2.23
N LYS A 290 0.62 22.70 -2.35
CA LYS A 290 -0.19 23.30 -1.27
C LYS A 290 -0.19 22.42 -0.01
N ASP A 291 -0.28 21.11 -0.20
CA ASP A 291 -0.37 20.17 0.92
C ASP A 291 1.00 20.06 1.61
N LEU A 292 2.11 20.07 0.86
CA LEU A 292 3.45 20.18 1.42
C LEU A 292 3.70 21.50 2.15
N ALA A 293 3.19 22.63 1.63
CA ALA A 293 3.29 23.92 2.28
C ALA A 293 2.65 23.91 3.67
N SER A 294 1.46 23.30 3.78
CA SER A 294 0.76 23.14 5.05
C SER A 294 1.49 22.22 6.03
N VAL A 295 2.07 21.12 5.56
CA VAL A 295 2.71 20.11 6.43
C VAL A 295 4.09 20.55 6.90
N ILE A 296 4.89 21.14 6.01
CA ILE A 296 6.25 21.64 6.34
C ILE A 296 6.18 23.05 6.98
N ASP A 297 5.01 23.69 6.91
CA ASP A 297 4.74 25.02 7.46
C ASP A 297 5.59 26.13 6.84
N PHE A 298 5.58 26.22 5.50
CA PHE A 298 6.12 27.36 4.75
C PHE A 298 5.00 28.13 4.04
N GLU A 299 5.13 29.44 3.94
CA GLU A 299 4.15 30.28 3.25
C GLU A 299 4.18 30.03 1.73
N LEU A 300 2.99 29.86 1.15
CA LEU A 300 2.79 29.61 -0.28
C LEU A 300 1.84 30.65 -0.86
N LEU A 301 2.33 31.50 -1.75
CA LEU A 301 1.55 32.58 -2.36
C LEU A 301 1.48 32.43 -3.88
N TRP A 302 0.32 32.78 -4.45
CA TRP A 302 0.17 33.00 -5.89
C TRP A 302 0.19 34.49 -6.20
N ASP A 303 1.22 34.95 -6.92
CA ASP A 303 1.25 36.29 -7.49
C ASP A 303 0.63 36.26 -8.89
N GLY A 304 -0.65 36.59 -8.97
CA GLY A 304 -1.40 36.63 -10.23
C GLY A 304 -0.96 37.73 -11.20
N VAL A 305 -0.29 38.78 -10.72
CA VAL A 305 0.21 39.88 -11.58
C VAL A 305 1.44 39.41 -12.34
N ASN A 306 2.40 38.80 -11.64
CA ASN A 306 3.63 38.30 -12.24
C ASN A 306 3.53 36.83 -12.71
N LYS A 307 2.40 36.17 -12.45
CA LYS A 307 2.12 34.76 -12.76
C LYS A 307 3.20 33.82 -12.20
N GLN A 308 3.47 33.95 -10.92
CA GLN A 308 4.54 33.20 -10.24
C GLN A 308 4.06 32.63 -8.91
N ILE A 309 4.62 31.47 -8.58
CA ILE A 309 4.48 30.84 -7.27
C ILE A 309 5.58 31.41 -6.38
N ILE A 310 5.23 31.82 -5.16
CA ILE A 310 6.19 32.30 -4.17
C ILE A 310 6.16 31.31 -2.99
N ILE A 311 7.33 30.82 -2.63
CA ILE A 311 7.60 30.00 -1.45
C ILE A 311 8.45 30.86 -0.52
N ASP A 312 7.96 31.13 0.67
CA ASP A 312 8.68 31.85 1.71
C ASP A 312 8.82 30.96 2.95
N SER A 313 10.03 30.48 3.17
CA SER A 313 10.36 29.59 4.28
C SER A 313 10.69 30.34 5.57
N ALA A 314 10.66 31.68 5.59
CA ALA A 314 10.75 32.46 6.83
C ALA A 314 9.38 32.70 7.48
N SER A 315 8.30 32.38 6.78
CA SER A 315 6.91 32.58 7.20
C SER A 315 6.17 31.25 7.30
N SER A 316 5.28 31.12 8.27
CA SER A 316 4.38 29.96 8.42
C SER A 316 3.30 29.96 7.36
N TYR A 317 2.77 28.78 7.05
CA TYR A 317 1.69 28.60 6.08
C TYR A 317 0.39 29.26 6.55
N THR A 318 -0.20 30.08 5.69
CA THR A 318 -1.55 30.61 5.86
C THR A 318 -2.52 29.95 4.90
N GLU A 319 -3.64 29.45 5.41
CA GLU A 319 -4.69 28.90 4.55
C GLU A 319 -5.30 30.01 3.67
N GLN A 320 -5.26 29.78 2.36
CA GLN A 320 -5.77 30.67 1.31
C GLN A 320 -6.90 30.03 0.52
#